data_AF-A0A1W7MAG3-F1
#
_entry.id   AF-A0A1W7MAG3-F1
#
_cell.length_a   1.000
_cell.length_b   1.000
_cell.length_c   1.000
_cell.angle_alpha   90.00
_cell.angle_beta   90.00
_cell.angle_gamma   90.00
#
_symmetry.space_group_name_H-M   'P 1'
#
loop_
_entity.id
_entity.type
_entity.pdbx_description
1 polymer ?
#
loop_
_entity_poly.entity_id
_entity_poly.type
_entity_poly.pdbx_seq_one_letter_code
_entity_poly.pdbx_strand_id
1 'polypeptide(L)'
;MIDHADHWDHEASEILLSFRGDKKQMWEASDISSAWLNLMRESLNGQVFAHRHPDFLAVAAVHGTAHLTLFDQSMWDRYGLAANAGGKFAANTFVAEREGVAPTDDRQKIDGFYGVGNNSIRTLQRRGAVMIACHDSIHAIARGVVAKSGAGDPDMVAADLTNNLIEGVVLVPSVVAYIVELQNAGFTYAKAA
;
A
#
# COMPACT_ATOMS: atom_id res chain seq x y z
N MET A 1 2.05 -17.60 11.30
CA MET A 1 1.16 -16.49 11.66
C MET A 1 1.78 -15.84 12.87
N ILE A 2 2.01 -14.53 12.82
CA ILE A 2 2.53 -13.79 13.97
C ILE A 2 1.36 -13.42 14.89
N ASP A 3 1.54 -13.67 16.18
CA ASP A 3 0.56 -13.42 17.25
C ASP A 3 1.13 -12.57 18.39
N HIS A 4 2.41 -12.21 18.31
CA HIS A 4 3.09 -11.29 19.22
C HIS A 4 3.24 -9.90 18.62
N ALA A 5 2.95 -8.87 19.42
CA ALA A 5 2.97 -7.46 19.03
C ALA A 5 4.32 -6.98 18.49
N ASP A 6 5.43 -7.53 18.98
CA ASP A 6 6.79 -7.13 18.60
C ASP A 6 7.19 -7.52 17.16
N HIS A 7 6.36 -8.27 16.45
CA HIS A 7 6.63 -8.76 15.10
C HIS A 7 5.88 -7.99 14.00
N TRP A 8 5.15 -6.92 14.37
CA TRP A 8 4.41 -6.07 13.45
C TRP A 8 4.23 -4.67 14.02
N ASP A 9 3.71 -3.74 13.21
CA ASP A 9 3.63 -2.32 13.56
C ASP A 9 2.40 -2.02 14.44
N HIS A 10 2.32 -2.67 15.60
CA HIS A 10 1.15 -2.59 16.49
C HIS A 10 0.90 -1.15 16.99
N GLU A 11 1.93 -0.39 17.33
CA GLU A 11 1.78 1.02 17.74
C GLU A 11 1.20 1.89 16.62
N ALA A 12 1.68 1.73 15.39
CA ALA A 12 1.17 2.46 14.23
C ALA A 12 -0.28 2.03 13.91
N SER A 13 -0.60 0.76 14.08
CA SER A 13 -1.95 0.23 14.00
C SER A 13 -2.88 0.87 15.04
N GLU A 14 -2.46 0.96 16.31
CA GLU A 14 -3.25 1.63 17.35
C GLU A 14 -3.53 3.10 17.02
N ILE A 15 -2.51 3.83 16.52
CA ILE A 15 -2.68 5.21 16.06
C ILE A 15 -3.73 5.28 14.95
N LEU A 16 -3.62 4.40 13.94
CA LEU A 16 -4.54 4.37 12.81
C LEU A 16 -5.98 4.06 13.22
N LEU A 17 -6.18 3.04 14.06
CA LEU A 17 -7.50 2.63 14.54
C LEU A 17 -8.12 3.68 15.48
N SER A 18 -7.29 4.45 16.19
CA SER A 18 -7.74 5.54 17.05
C SER A 18 -8.09 6.84 16.31
N PHE A 19 -7.84 6.92 14.99
CA PHE A 19 -8.07 8.12 14.20
C PHE A 19 -9.53 8.62 14.32
N ARG A 20 -9.68 9.86 14.79
CA ARG A 20 -10.97 10.47 15.15
C ARG A 20 -11.66 11.25 14.03
N GLY A 21 -11.06 11.36 12.84
CA GLY A 21 -11.72 12.01 11.71
C GLY A 21 -13.00 11.30 11.29
N ASP A 22 -14.02 12.08 10.93
CA ASP A 22 -15.38 11.60 10.67
C ASP A 22 -15.55 10.92 9.31
N LYS A 23 -14.56 11.06 8.43
CA LYS A 23 -14.60 10.58 7.05
C LYS A 23 -13.35 9.77 6.80
N LYS A 24 -13.52 8.47 6.66
CA LYS A 24 -12.42 7.54 6.47
C LYS A 24 -12.85 6.34 5.66
N GLN A 25 -12.01 5.95 4.72
CA GLN A 25 -12.29 4.89 3.76
C GLN A 25 -11.05 4.02 3.59
N MET A 26 -11.27 2.72 3.49
CA MET A 26 -10.21 1.78 3.12
C MET A 26 -10.53 1.13 1.78
N TRP A 27 -9.47 0.83 1.02
CA TRP A 27 -9.52 0.07 -0.21
C TRP A 27 -8.80 -1.25 -0.02
N GLU A 28 -9.49 -2.35 -0.25
CA GLU A 28 -8.83 -3.65 -0.37
C GLU A 28 -8.22 -3.76 -1.77
N ALA A 29 -6.89 -3.70 -1.84
CA ALA A 29 -6.10 -3.86 -3.07
C ALA A 29 -5.48 -5.26 -3.11
N SER A 30 -5.92 -6.08 -4.06
CA SER A 30 -5.46 -7.48 -4.20
C SER A 30 -4.75 -7.78 -5.51
N ASP A 31 -5.04 -7.04 -6.59
CA ASP A 31 -4.41 -7.20 -7.90
C ASP A 31 -3.53 -6.00 -8.24
N ILE A 32 -2.25 -6.25 -8.53
CA ILE A 32 -1.29 -5.23 -8.98
C ILE A 32 -1.71 -4.54 -10.28
N SER A 33 -2.49 -5.22 -11.13
CA SER A 33 -2.96 -4.67 -12.40
C SER A 33 -4.18 -3.76 -12.25
N SER A 34 -4.77 -3.68 -11.07
CA SER A 34 -6.00 -2.93 -10.86
C SER A 34 -5.75 -1.43 -10.65
N ALA A 35 -6.81 -0.63 -10.78
CA ALA A 35 -6.74 0.83 -10.71
C ALA A 35 -6.76 1.38 -9.26
N TRP A 36 -6.42 0.58 -8.25
CA TRP A 36 -6.62 0.91 -6.83
C TRP A 36 -6.00 2.25 -6.40
N LEU A 37 -4.79 2.57 -6.87
CA LEU A 37 -4.17 3.88 -6.62
C LEU A 37 -5.00 5.04 -7.17
N ASN A 38 -5.52 4.88 -8.40
CA ASN A 38 -6.33 5.94 -9.02
C ASN A 38 -7.66 6.13 -8.28
N LEU A 39 -8.29 5.04 -7.84
CA LEU A 39 -9.51 5.11 -7.04
C LEU A 39 -9.30 5.86 -5.72
N MET A 40 -8.17 5.60 -5.04
CA MET A 40 -7.79 6.34 -3.84
C MET A 40 -7.53 7.81 -4.13
N ARG A 41 -6.77 8.13 -5.18
CA ARG A 41 -6.50 9.51 -5.62
C ARG A 41 -7.79 10.29 -5.90
N GLU A 42 -8.72 9.68 -6.62
CA GLU A 42 -10.02 10.26 -6.94
C GLU A 42 -10.86 10.50 -5.70
N SER A 43 -10.91 9.54 -4.77
CA SER A 43 -11.63 9.73 -3.51
C SER A 43 -11.02 10.83 -2.65
N LEU A 44 -9.69 10.87 -2.49
CA LEU A 44 -9.01 11.97 -1.79
C LEU A 44 -9.31 13.32 -2.45
N ASN A 45 -9.27 13.42 -3.79
CA ASN A 45 -9.61 14.66 -4.49
C ASN A 45 -11.06 15.08 -4.23
N GLY A 46 -12.01 14.15 -4.36
CA GLY A 46 -13.43 14.43 -4.15
C GLY A 46 -13.74 14.83 -2.70
N GLN A 47 -13.26 14.04 -1.73
CA GLN A 47 -13.50 14.28 -0.31
C GLN A 47 -12.89 15.60 0.16
N VAL A 48 -11.61 15.84 -0.15
CA VAL A 48 -10.90 17.03 0.33
C VAL A 48 -11.38 18.30 -0.39
N PHE A 49 -11.52 18.27 -1.72
CA PHE A 49 -11.76 19.51 -2.49
C PHE A 49 -13.22 19.77 -2.79
N ALA A 50 -14.00 18.75 -3.18
CA ALA A 50 -15.40 18.95 -3.55
C ALA A 50 -16.30 18.91 -2.31
N HIS A 51 -16.08 17.95 -1.41
CA HIS A 51 -16.88 17.79 -0.19
C HIS A 51 -16.32 18.55 1.02
N ARG A 52 -15.13 19.14 0.91
CA ARG A 52 -14.50 19.96 1.97
C ARG A 52 -14.28 19.18 3.27
N HIS A 53 -13.80 17.95 3.16
CA HIS A 53 -13.35 17.11 4.27
C HIS A 53 -11.82 17.10 4.31
N PRO A 54 -11.17 18.14 4.87
CA PRO A 54 -9.71 18.26 4.85
C PRO A 54 -8.99 17.18 5.66
N ASP A 55 -9.71 16.51 6.55
CA ASP A 55 -9.26 15.42 7.43
C ASP A 55 -9.61 14.02 6.89
N PHE A 56 -10.09 13.90 5.65
CA PHE A 56 -10.42 12.60 5.06
C PHE A 56 -9.20 11.67 5.03
N LEU A 57 -9.32 10.50 5.66
CA LEU A 57 -8.27 9.50 5.71
C LEU A 57 -8.54 8.34 4.74
N ALA A 58 -7.62 8.14 3.81
CA ALA A 58 -7.63 7.01 2.88
C ALA A 58 -6.61 5.94 3.31
N VAL A 59 -7.04 4.68 3.37
CA VAL A 59 -6.18 3.54 3.72
C VAL A 59 -6.20 2.52 2.59
N ALA A 60 -5.05 1.99 2.18
CA ALA A 60 -4.99 0.82 1.31
C ALA A 60 -4.69 -0.42 2.16
N ALA A 61 -5.59 -1.38 2.14
CA ALA A 61 -5.39 -2.69 2.74
C ALA A 61 -4.85 -3.63 1.65
N VAL A 62 -3.52 -3.76 1.55
CA VAL A 62 -2.86 -4.33 0.38
C VAL A 62 -2.43 -5.78 0.62
N HIS A 63 -2.87 -6.69 -0.26
CA HIS A 63 -2.49 -8.11 -0.24
C HIS A 63 -2.44 -8.67 -1.66
N GLY A 64 -2.31 -9.99 -1.80
CA GLY A 64 -2.25 -10.63 -3.13
C GLY A 64 -1.06 -10.15 -3.96
N THR A 65 -1.24 -9.98 -5.27
CA THR A 65 -0.16 -9.49 -6.15
C THR A 65 0.08 -8.00 -5.97
N ALA A 66 -0.92 -7.22 -5.54
CA ALA A 66 -0.76 -5.80 -5.25
C ALA A 66 0.28 -5.53 -4.15
N HIS A 67 0.48 -6.49 -3.23
CA HIS A 67 1.47 -6.39 -2.15
C HIS A 67 2.91 -6.15 -2.67
N LEU A 68 3.23 -6.67 -3.86
CA LEU A 68 4.54 -6.46 -4.49
C LEU A 68 4.89 -4.97 -4.66
N THR A 69 3.88 -4.09 -4.79
CA THR A 69 4.08 -2.64 -4.91
C THR A 69 4.63 -1.99 -3.64
N LEU A 70 4.54 -2.66 -2.49
CA LEU A 70 4.98 -2.14 -1.19
C LEU A 70 6.45 -2.40 -0.87
N PHE A 71 7.18 -3.13 -1.72
CA PHE A 71 8.62 -3.33 -1.53
C PHE A 71 9.44 -2.28 -2.29
N ASP A 72 10.63 -1.98 -1.77
CA ASP A 72 11.60 -1.18 -2.50
C ASP A 72 11.99 -1.82 -3.84
N GLN A 73 12.41 -0.98 -4.80
CA GLN A 73 12.87 -1.45 -6.12
C GLN A 73 14.03 -2.44 -6.02
N SER A 74 14.91 -2.28 -5.03
CA SER A 74 16.02 -3.19 -4.78
C SER A 74 15.56 -4.63 -4.55
N MET A 75 14.39 -4.84 -3.92
CA MET A 75 13.82 -6.17 -3.71
C MET A 75 13.24 -6.76 -4.98
N TRP A 76 12.66 -5.91 -5.85
CA TRP A 76 12.23 -6.33 -7.18
C TRP A 76 13.38 -6.88 -7.99
N ASP A 77 14.52 -6.18 -7.98
CA ASP A 77 15.72 -6.58 -8.71
C ASP A 77 16.36 -7.83 -8.08
N ARG A 78 16.50 -7.85 -6.75
CA ARG A 78 17.15 -8.95 -6.01
C ARG A 78 16.42 -10.28 -6.16
N TYR A 79 15.08 -10.27 -6.09
CA TYR A 79 14.26 -11.48 -6.08
C TYR A 79 13.48 -11.72 -7.38
N GLY A 80 13.68 -10.88 -8.40
CA GLY A 80 13.00 -11.00 -9.69
C GLY A 80 11.47 -10.89 -9.56
N LEU A 81 10.98 -10.01 -8.68
CA LEU A 81 9.56 -9.92 -8.33
C LEU A 81 8.64 -9.54 -9.51
N ALA A 82 9.19 -8.94 -10.57
CA ALA A 82 8.50 -8.71 -11.84
C ALA A 82 7.80 -9.97 -12.40
N ALA A 83 8.44 -11.14 -12.24
CA ALA A 83 7.87 -12.41 -12.67
C ALA A 83 6.63 -12.83 -11.85
N ASN A 84 6.48 -12.30 -10.62
CA ASN A 84 5.32 -12.54 -9.76
C ASN A 84 4.18 -11.54 -10.04
N ALA A 85 4.50 -10.42 -10.69
CA ALA A 85 3.53 -9.41 -11.15
C ALA A 85 2.90 -9.74 -12.52
N GLY A 86 2.92 -11.01 -12.93
CA GLY A 86 2.40 -11.46 -14.22
C GLY A 86 3.22 -11.00 -15.44
N GLY A 87 4.46 -10.54 -15.23
CA GLY A 87 5.38 -10.12 -16.29
C GLY A 87 5.02 -8.81 -16.99
N LYS A 88 3.92 -8.15 -16.60
CA LYS A 88 3.49 -6.86 -17.17
C LYS A 88 4.34 -5.69 -16.69
N PHE A 89 4.89 -5.79 -15.50
CA PHE A 89 5.66 -4.74 -14.84
C PHE A 89 7.10 -5.18 -14.71
N ALA A 90 8.02 -4.44 -15.33
CA ALA A 90 9.46 -4.73 -15.26
C ALA A 90 10.11 -4.18 -13.99
N ALA A 91 9.48 -3.20 -13.34
CA ALA A 91 9.97 -2.49 -12.16
C ALA A 91 8.80 -2.00 -11.31
N ASN A 92 9.07 -1.65 -10.05
CA ASN A 92 8.11 -1.04 -9.14
C ASN A 92 7.92 0.46 -9.41
N THR A 93 7.23 0.79 -10.50
CA THR A 93 6.91 2.18 -10.86
C THR A 93 5.78 2.78 -10.01
N PHE A 94 5.16 2.01 -9.11
CA PHE A 94 4.02 2.43 -8.29
C PHE A 94 4.42 3.33 -7.14
N VAL A 95 5.69 3.29 -6.73
CA VAL A 95 6.20 4.03 -5.56
C VAL A 95 6.57 5.46 -5.93
N ALA A 96 7.34 5.63 -7.00
CA ALA A 96 8.00 6.90 -7.31
C ALA A 96 7.00 8.05 -7.58
N GLU A 97 7.22 9.19 -6.92
CA GLU A 97 6.57 10.45 -7.25
C GLU A 97 7.24 11.08 -8.49
N ARG A 98 6.45 11.77 -9.31
CA ARG A 98 6.96 12.54 -10.45
C ARG A 98 7.80 13.71 -9.97
N GLU A 99 8.93 13.96 -10.60
CA GLU A 99 9.76 15.13 -10.29
C GLU A 99 9.06 16.46 -10.60
N GLY A 100 9.36 17.49 -9.80
CA GLY A 100 8.90 18.86 -10.05
C GLY A 100 7.42 19.14 -9.73
N VAL A 101 6.71 18.19 -9.10
CA VAL A 101 5.34 18.38 -8.62
C VAL A 101 5.32 18.91 -7.19
N ALA A 102 4.32 19.71 -6.85
CA ALA A 102 4.18 20.28 -5.51
C ALA A 102 2.71 20.45 -5.10
N PRO A 103 2.36 20.43 -3.80
CA PRO A 103 1.00 20.71 -3.32
C PRO A 103 0.43 22.07 -3.76
N THR A 104 1.28 22.99 -4.23
CA THR A 104 0.89 24.29 -4.82
C THR A 104 0.48 24.20 -6.29
N ASP A 105 0.65 23.05 -6.95
CA ASP A 105 0.18 22.85 -8.32
C ASP A 105 -1.34 23.09 -8.43
N ASP A 106 -1.76 23.55 -9.60
CA ASP A 106 -3.18 23.58 -9.96
C ASP A 106 -3.76 22.15 -9.87
N ARG A 107 -4.88 22.02 -9.16
CA ARG A 107 -5.61 20.76 -8.96
C ARG A 107 -6.09 20.13 -10.28
N GLN A 108 -6.26 20.95 -11.33
CA GLN A 108 -6.67 20.49 -12.66
C GLN A 108 -5.49 20.09 -13.56
N LYS A 109 -4.25 20.34 -13.15
CA LYS A 109 -3.06 19.97 -13.94
C LYS A 109 -2.91 18.45 -13.94
N ILE A 110 -3.04 17.85 -15.12
CA ILE A 110 -2.98 16.38 -15.32
C ILE A 110 -1.68 15.78 -14.77
N ASP A 111 -0.55 16.45 -15.01
CA ASP A 111 0.78 16.03 -14.54
C ASP A 111 1.22 16.76 -13.26
N GLY A 112 0.30 17.39 -12.54
CA GLY A 112 0.56 18.05 -11.25
C GLY A 112 0.38 17.10 -10.06
N PHE A 113 0.68 17.59 -8.86
CA PHE A 113 0.63 16.81 -7.62
C PHE A 113 -0.69 16.05 -7.36
N TYR A 114 -1.84 16.60 -7.76
CA TYR A 114 -3.17 15.98 -7.59
C TYR A 114 -3.67 15.21 -8.83
N GLY A 115 -2.92 15.31 -9.93
CA GLY A 115 -3.29 14.83 -11.26
C GLY A 115 -3.08 13.33 -11.42
N VAL A 116 -3.74 12.76 -12.43
CA VAL A 116 -3.63 11.33 -12.76
C VAL A 116 -2.23 10.95 -13.26
N GLY A 117 -1.49 11.90 -13.85
CA GLY A 117 -0.10 11.71 -14.30
C GLY A 117 0.91 11.59 -13.17
N ASN A 118 0.50 11.79 -11.91
CA ASN A 118 1.32 11.63 -10.70
C ASN A 118 0.70 10.64 -9.70
N ASN A 119 0.06 9.58 -10.21
CA ASN A 119 -0.66 8.60 -9.41
C ASN A 119 0.28 7.53 -8.82
N SER A 120 0.95 7.84 -7.71
CA SER A 120 1.88 6.94 -7.02
C SER A 120 1.62 6.85 -5.51
N ILE A 121 2.15 5.80 -4.89
CA ILE A 121 2.07 5.59 -3.44
C ILE A 121 2.67 6.76 -2.68
N ARG A 122 3.85 7.26 -3.08
CA ARG A 122 4.51 8.39 -2.41
C ARG A 122 3.66 9.65 -2.45
N THR A 123 3.06 9.98 -3.60
CA THR A 123 2.15 11.13 -3.71
C THR A 123 0.93 10.98 -2.80
N LEU A 124 0.35 9.78 -2.71
CA LEU A 124 -0.78 9.50 -1.82
C LEU A 124 -0.37 9.60 -0.34
N GLN A 125 0.80 9.07 0.04
CA GLN A 125 1.34 9.18 1.40
C GLN A 125 1.60 10.64 1.80
N ARG A 126 2.15 11.47 0.90
CA ARG A 126 2.31 12.92 1.12
C ARG A 126 0.99 13.65 1.34
N ARG A 127 -0.13 13.05 0.92
CA ARG A 127 -1.49 13.54 1.12
C ARG A 127 -2.17 12.90 2.34
N GLY A 128 -1.43 12.14 3.15
CA GLY A 128 -1.91 11.49 4.38
C GLY A 128 -2.48 10.08 4.19
N ALA A 129 -2.45 9.51 2.98
CA ALA A 129 -2.92 8.13 2.79
C ALA A 129 -1.96 7.13 3.44
N VAL A 130 -2.52 6.04 3.99
CA VAL A 130 -1.75 5.00 4.68
C VAL A 130 -1.83 3.70 3.88
N MET A 131 -0.69 3.02 3.72
CA MET A 131 -0.62 1.71 3.08
C MET A 131 -0.41 0.63 4.14
N ILE A 132 -1.23 -0.42 4.13
CA ILE A 132 -1.14 -1.54 5.07
C ILE A 132 -0.59 -2.77 4.34
N ALA A 133 0.52 -3.31 4.86
CA ALA A 133 1.14 -4.53 4.38
C ALA A 133 0.66 -5.75 5.18
N CYS A 134 0.51 -6.88 4.48
CA CYS A 134 0.15 -8.16 5.07
C CYS A 134 1.39 -9.02 5.30
N HIS A 135 1.68 -9.38 6.55
CA HIS A 135 2.75 -10.31 6.89
C HIS A 135 2.56 -11.69 6.23
N ASP A 136 1.34 -12.24 6.25
CA ASP A 136 1.05 -13.52 5.57
C ASP A 136 1.33 -13.47 4.06
N SER A 137 1.10 -12.32 3.41
CA SER A 137 1.45 -12.13 1.99
C SER A 137 2.96 -12.13 1.76
N ILE A 138 3.74 -11.49 2.64
CA ILE A 138 5.20 -11.49 2.55
C ILE A 138 5.74 -12.92 2.60
N HIS A 139 5.30 -13.73 3.56
CA HIS A 139 5.72 -15.12 3.66
C HIS A 139 5.26 -15.98 2.47
N ALA A 140 4.08 -15.71 1.92
CA ALA A 140 3.64 -16.39 0.70
C ALA A 140 4.52 -16.05 -0.51
N ILE A 141 4.87 -14.77 -0.66
CA ILE A 141 5.78 -14.29 -1.71
C ILE A 141 7.17 -14.91 -1.55
N ALA A 142 7.71 -14.91 -0.33
CA ALA A 142 9.01 -15.48 -0.03
C ALA A 142 9.10 -16.98 -0.36
N ARG A 143 8.09 -17.77 0.02
CA ARG A 143 7.98 -19.18 -0.40
C ARG A 143 7.93 -19.34 -1.91
N GLY A 144 7.20 -18.46 -2.60
CA GLY A 144 7.13 -18.45 -4.06
C GLY A 144 8.49 -18.16 -4.72
N VAL A 145 9.27 -17.23 -4.17
CA VAL A 145 10.63 -16.90 -4.63
C VAL A 145 11.57 -18.09 -4.46
N VAL A 146 11.59 -18.72 -3.28
CA VAL A 146 12.44 -19.89 -3.01
C VAL A 146 12.03 -21.08 -3.87
N ALA A 147 10.72 -21.34 -4.01
CA ALA A 147 10.23 -22.43 -4.84
C ALA A 147 10.63 -22.28 -6.33
N LYS A 148 10.65 -21.05 -6.86
CA LYS A 148 11.06 -20.78 -8.25
C LYS A 148 12.58 -20.88 -8.45
N SER A 149 13.37 -20.42 -7.48
CA SER A 149 14.83 -20.49 -7.56
C SER A 149 15.39 -21.89 -7.28
N GLY A 150 14.65 -22.73 -6.56
CA GLY A 150 15.06 -24.07 -6.15
C GLY A 150 16.07 -24.10 -5.00
N ALA A 151 16.37 -22.96 -4.38
CA ALA A 151 17.34 -22.85 -3.29
C ALA A 151 17.04 -21.67 -2.34
N GLY A 152 17.55 -21.75 -1.11
CA GLY A 152 17.43 -20.69 -0.10
C GLY A 152 16.42 -21.01 1.00
N ASP A 153 16.32 -20.10 1.97
CA ASP A 153 15.44 -20.19 3.13
C ASP A 153 14.29 -19.16 2.98
N PRO A 154 13.02 -19.59 2.92
CA PRO A 154 11.90 -18.68 2.76
C PRO A 154 11.75 -17.70 3.94
N ASP A 155 12.17 -18.06 5.15
CA ASP A 155 12.05 -17.17 6.30
C ASP A 155 13.10 -16.05 6.24
N MET A 156 14.30 -16.35 5.75
CA MET A 156 15.33 -15.32 5.47
C MET A 156 14.89 -14.36 4.36
N VAL A 157 14.23 -14.86 3.31
CA VAL A 157 13.65 -14.01 2.26
C VAL A 157 12.50 -13.16 2.80
N ALA A 158 11.63 -13.73 3.64
CA ALA A 158 10.54 -12.99 4.26
C ALA A 158 11.06 -11.88 5.19
N ALA A 159 12.10 -12.14 5.96
CA ALA A 159 12.75 -11.13 6.81
C ALA A 159 13.36 -9.98 5.97
N ASP A 160 14.05 -10.31 4.87
CA ASP A 160 14.61 -9.28 3.97
C ASP A 160 13.50 -8.45 3.32
N LEU A 161 12.45 -9.09 2.80
CA LEU A 161 11.29 -8.39 2.22
C LEU A 161 10.59 -7.50 3.25
N THR A 162 10.43 -7.97 4.49
CA THR A 162 9.81 -7.20 5.58
C THR A 162 10.63 -5.95 5.92
N ASN A 163 11.95 -6.09 6.01
CA ASN A 163 12.86 -4.99 6.31
C ASN A 163 13.03 -3.99 5.16
N ASN A 164 12.53 -4.32 3.96
CA ASN A 164 12.61 -3.49 2.76
C ASN A 164 11.20 -3.19 2.19
N LEU A 165 10.22 -3.05 3.08
CA LEU A 165 8.98 -2.34 2.78
C LEU A 165 9.28 -0.86 2.59
N ILE A 166 8.56 -0.21 1.67
CA ILE A 166 8.70 1.23 1.46
C ILE A 166 8.32 1.99 2.74
N GLU A 167 9.04 3.08 3.00
CA GLU A 167 8.81 3.93 4.17
C GLU A 167 7.33 4.34 4.33
N GLY A 168 6.83 4.30 5.55
CA GLY A 168 5.46 4.71 5.91
C GLY A 168 4.38 3.66 5.65
N VAL A 169 4.75 2.43 5.27
CA VAL A 169 3.85 1.27 5.30
C VAL A 169 3.66 0.80 6.74
N VAL A 170 2.44 0.38 7.09
CA VAL A 170 2.13 -0.27 8.37
C VAL A 170 1.96 -1.77 8.13
N LEU A 171 2.85 -2.58 8.69
CA LEU A 171 2.78 -4.04 8.65
C LEU A 171 1.79 -4.56 9.69
N VAL A 172 0.87 -5.42 9.26
CA VAL A 172 -0.07 -6.13 10.14
C VAL A 172 0.00 -7.64 9.91
N PRO A 173 -0.42 -8.48 10.88
CA PRO A 173 -0.36 -9.93 10.77
C PRO A 173 -1.11 -10.47 9.54
N SER A 174 -2.34 -9.99 9.34
CA SER A 174 -3.19 -10.38 8.22
C SER A 174 -4.07 -9.20 7.82
N VAL A 175 -3.88 -8.69 6.60
CA VAL A 175 -4.70 -7.59 6.07
C VAL A 175 -6.18 -7.97 5.98
N VAL A 176 -6.49 -9.22 5.62
CA VAL A 176 -7.89 -9.67 5.51
C VAL A 176 -8.59 -9.67 6.86
N ALA A 177 -7.87 -10.03 7.94
CA ALA A 177 -8.40 -9.90 9.30
C ALA A 177 -8.45 -8.43 9.73
N TYR A 178 -7.41 -7.65 9.43
CA TYR A 178 -7.31 -6.25 9.80
C TYR A 178 -8.38 -5.34 9.16
N ILE A 179 -8.93 -5.73 8.01
CA ILE A 179 -10.11 -5.08 7.43
C ILE A 179 -11.28 -5.07 8.40
N VAL A 180 -11.47 -6.11 9.23
CA VAL A 180 -12.52 -6.14 10.26
C VAL A 180 -12.25 -5.06 11.31
N GLU A 181 -11.01 -4.92 11.76
CA GLU A 181 -10.61 -3.89 12.73
C GLU A 181 -10.79 -2.48 12.18
N LEU A 182 -10.43 -2.25 10.92
CA LEU A 182 -10.69 -0.98 10.25
C LEU A 182 -12.20 -0.70 10.15
N GLN A 183 -13.04 -1.67 9.82
CA GLN A 183 -14.50 -1.46 9.81
C GLN A 183 -15.03 -1.13 11.20
N ASN A 184 -14.58 -1.84 12.24
CA ASN A 184 -14.96 -1.57 13.63
C ASN A 184 -14.53 -0.17 14.08
N ALA A 185 -13.37 0.30 13.59
CA ALA A 185 -12.92 1.66 13.80
C ALA A 185 -13.74 2.69 12.99
N GLY A 186 -14.58 2.29 12.05
CA GLY A 186 -15.48 3.16 11.28
C GLY A 186 -15.01 3.48 9.85
N PHE A 187 -14.02 2.74 9.32
CA PHE A 187 -13.61 2.87 7.92
C PHE A 187 -14.66 2.25 6.99
N THR A 188 -15.13 3.03 6.02
CA THR A 188 -15.96 2.48 4.95
C THR A 188 -15.12 1.59 4.05
N TYR A 189 -15.60 0.39 3.78
CA TYR A 189 -14.93 -0.57 2.90
C TYR A 189 -15.21 -0.28 1.42
N ALA A 190 -14.18 -0.38 0.59
CA ALA A 190 -14.29 -0.47 -0.86
C ALA A 190 -13.38 -1.56 -1.41
N LYS A 191 -13.90 -2.39 -2.32
CA LYS A 191 -13.07 -3.33 -3.09
C LYS A 191 -12.40 -2.59 -4.24
N ALA A 192 -11.09 -2.66 -4.33
CA ALA A 192 -10.32 -2.05 -5.41
C ALA A 192 -9.84 -3.12 -6.40
N ALA A 193 -10.82 -3.73 -7.09
CA ALA A 193 -10.72 -4.80 -8.11
C ALA A 193 -9.55 -5.79 -7.92
#